data_AF-A0A833S7W9-F1
#
_entry.id   AF-A0A833S7W9-F1
#
_cell.length_a   1.000
_cell.length_b   1.000
_cell.length_c   1.000
_cell.angle_alpha   90.00
_cell.angle_beta   90.00
_cell.angle_gamma   90.00
#
_symmetry.space_group_name_H-M   'P 1'
#
loop_
_entity.id
_entity.type
_entity.pdbx_description
1 polymer ?
#
loop_
_entity_poly.entity_id
_entity_poly.type
_entity_poly.pdbx_seq_one_letter_code
_entity_poly.pdbx_strand_id
1 'polypeptide(L)'
;MSTSANILETDEKDKKASGRLIRAEDRVKGKVSGRVYKTYFDETGFNGIVVIVVIVVAYIAGQAARTVVDWWPGHWARNMPRRGVDPTYSNTTFGMWYLGFLALCSVLSFGRALTIIESCVRSSQNMHDELFRRVLKAPVTQYFDVTPMGQILNRFSNDLDQMDTMLPQEYQLLLQNVSLAFGALAVLALASYWIALTYIPIFAMFLFIGQYFKKTSSEIKRLEGVTRTPVYNLFSETLSGLATIRAFCMRDNFIELNRRVVDANSNMYFTYWAASRWLATRLDLLSVLIIFVVTLYLVATVGSVGCFLRAYLRLATVS
;
A
#
# COMPACT_ATOMS: atom_id res chain seq x y z
N MET A 1 -32.48 36.09 -0.75
CA MET A 1 -32.90 35.05 -1.72
C MET A 1 -32.19 33.70 -1.54
N SER A 2 -30.96 33.63 -0.99
CA SER A 2 -30.24 32.36 -0.77
C SER A 2 -30.68 31.58 0.49
N THR A 3 -31.21 32.23 1.52
CA THR A 3 -31.62 31.58 2.77
C THR A 3 -32.93 30.77 2.64
N SER A 4 -33.87 31.22 1.81
CA SER A 4 -35.16 30.53 1.60
C SER A 4 -35.06 29.30 0.70
N ALA A 5 -34.05 29.23 -0.17
CA ALA A 5 -33.80 28.06 -1.02
C ALA A 5 -33.22 26.87 -0.24
N ASN A 6 -32.37 27.14 0.77
CA ASN A 6 -31.78 26.09 1.63
C ASN A 6 -32.81 25.46 2.59
N ILE A 7 -33.83 26.20 3.02
CA ILE A 7 -34.89 25.70 3.91
C ILE A 7 -35.86 24.78 3.13
N LEU A 8 -36.12 25.08 1.86
CA LEU A 8 -36.96 24.24 1.00
C LEU A 8 -36.26 22.94 0.55
N GLU A 9 -34.94 22.96 0.30
CA GLU A 9 -34.17 21.74 0.00
C GLU A 9 -33.99 20.80 1.21
N THR A 10 -34.00 21.33 2.43
CA THR A 10 -33.93 20.53 3.66
C THR A 10 -35.28 19.89 3.98
N ASP A 11 -36.39 20.62 3.83
CA ASP A 11 -37.74 20.08 4.02
C ASP A 11 -38.14 19.02 2.98
N GLU A 12 -37.69 19.14 1.72
CA GLU A 12 -37.94 18.10 0.69
C GLU A 12 -37.12 16.81 0.93
N LYS A 13 -35.90 16.94 1.46
CA LYS A 13 -35.08 15.77 1.83
C LYS A 13 -35.65 15.04 3.04
N ASP A 14 -36.15 15.76 4.04
CA ASP A 14 -36.74 15.16 5.23
C ASP A 14 -38.13 14.55 4.94
N LYS A 15 -38.93 15.14 4.03
CA LYS A 15 -40.19 14.51 3.58
C LYS A 15 -39.98 13.26 2.73
N LYS A 16 -38.91 13.16 1.93
CA LYS A 16 -38.53 11.92 1.23
C LYS A 16 -37.92 10.85 2.15
N ALA A 17 -37.50 11.20 3.36
CA ALA A 17 -36.97 10.26 4.34
C ALA A 17 -38.08 9.56 5.16
N SER A 18 -39.26 10.19 5.31
CA SER A 18 -40.38 9.70 6.15
C SER A 18 -41.09 8.42 5.68
N GLY A 19 -40.60 7.74 4.64
CA GLY A 19 -41.20 6.49 4.13
C GLY A 19 -40.20 5.49 3.54
N ARG A 20 -38.89 5.71 3.71
CA ARG A 20 -37.86 4.83 3.16
C ARG A 20 -37.32 3.91 4.26
N LEU A 21 -37.91 2.73 4.39
CA LEU A 21 -37.48 1.70 5.34
C LEU A 21 -36.04 1.22 5.10
N ILE A 22 -35.54 1.32 3.86
CA ILE A 22 -34.18 0.88 3.51
C ILE A 22 -33.17 2.01 3.74
N ARG A 23 -32.29 1.82 4.71
CA ARG A 23 -31.19 2.74 4.99
C ARG A 23 -30.16 2.70 3.86
N ALA A 24 -29.78 3.87 3.33
CA ALA A 24 -28.69 3.95 2.37
C ALA A 24 -27.37 3.56 3.04
N GLU A 25 -26.53 2.81 2.32
CA GLU A 25 -25.26 2.29 2.83
C GLU A 25 -24.35 3.40 3.40
N ASP A 26 -23.86 3.19 4.63
CA ASP A 26 -22.96 4.12 5.33
C ASP A 26 -21.63 4.22 4.55
N ARG A 27 -21.46 5.30 3.78
CA ARG A 27 -20.22 5.58 3.04
C ARG A 27 -19.43 6.67 3.76
N VAL A 28 -18.41 6.27 4.52
CA VAL A 28 -17.46 7.23 5.12
C VAL A 28 -16.58 7.81 4.00
N LYS A 29 -16.79 9.08 3.67
CA LYS A 29 -15.92 9.83 2.75
C LYS A 29 -14.82 10.51 3.56
N GLY A 30 -13.55 10.17 3.34
CA GLY A 30 -12.43 10.87 3.97
C GLY A 30 -11.16 10.05 4.15
N LYS A 31 -10.19 10.59 4.91
CA LYS A 31 -8.97 9.88 5.31
C LYS A 31 -9.33 8.81 6.36
N VAL A 32 -8.84 7.59 6.17
CA VAL A 32 -8.95 6.54 7.19
C VAL A 32 -8.20 6.99 8.44
N SER A 33 -8.88 6.99 9.59
CA SER A 33 -8.29 7.38 10.87
C SER A 33 -7.30 6.29 11.35
N GLY A 34 -6.20 6.70 12.00
CA GLY A 34 -5.28 5.78 12.67
C GLY A 34 -5.96 4.87 13.69
N ARG A 35 -7.12 5.30 14.21
CA ARG A 35 -7.98 4.49 15.07
C ARG A 35 -8.44 3.20 14.39
N VAL A 36 -8.70 3.22 13.08
CA VAL A 36 -9.16 2.03 12.33
C VAL A 36 -8.06 0.97 12.28
N TYR A 37 -6.81 1.38 12.04
CA TYR A 37 -5.66 0.48 12.08
C TYR A 37 -5.46 -0.10 13.48
N LYS A 38 -5.59 0.72 14.52
CA LYS A 38 -5.51 0.24 15.89
C LYS A 38 -6.61 -0.78 16.19
N THR A 39 -7.86 -0.46 15.85
CA THR A 39 -8.99 -1.37 16.05
C THR A 39 -8.81 -2.68 15.31
N TYR A 40 -8.30 -2.67 14.07
CA TYR A 40 -7.99 -3.89 13.33
C TYR A 40 -7.03 -4.81 14.09
N PHE A 41 -5.94 -4.28 14.63
CA PHE A 41 -4.97 -5.08 15.39
C PHE A 41 -5.39 -5.32 16.86
N ASP A 42 -6.32 -4.54 17.42
CA ASP A 42 -6.92 -4.82 18.74
C ASP A 42 -7.70 -6.16 18.69
N GLU A 43 -8.27 -6.50 17.52
CA GLU A 43 -9.00 -7.75 17.30
C GLU A 43 -8.07 -8.98 17.30
N THR A 44 -6.75 -8.84 17.33
CA THR A 44 -5.83 -9.98 17.49
C THR A 44 -5.94 -10.62 18.90
N GLY A 45 -6.64 -9.98 19.86
CA GLY A 45 -6.79 -10.43 21.24
C GLY A 45 -5.75 -9.88 22.21
N PHE A 46 -4.83 -9.06 21.70
CA PHE A 46 -3.85 -8.28 22.46
C PHE A 46 -4.09 -6.79 22.23
N ASN A 47 -3.43 -5.92 22.99
CA ASN A 47 -3.45 -4.48 22.70
C ASN A 47 -2.84 -4.23 21.32
N GLY A 48 -3.61 -3.68 20.38
CA GLY A 48 -3.23 -3.52 18.98
C GLY A 48 -2.00 -2.64 18.78
N ILE A 49 -1.72 -1.70 19.70
CA ILE A 49 -0.49 -0.91 19.66
C ILE A 49 0.73 -1.81 19.87
N VAL A 50 0.65 -2.77 20.79
CA VAL A 50 1.75 -3.71 21.07
C VAL A 50 2.01 -4.59 19.86
N VAL A 51 0.95 -5.11 19.23
CA VAL A 51 1.06 -5.92 18.00
C VAL A 51 1.75 -5.13 16.88
N ILE A 52 1.32 -3.88 16.65
CA ILE A 52 1.94 -3.00 15.66
C ILE A 52 3.43 -2.79 15.97
N VAL A 53 3.79 -2.51 17.23
CA VAL A 53 5.19 -2.31 17.63
C VAL A 53 6.02 -3.57 17.39
N VAL A 54 5.51 -4.75 17.75
CA VAL A 54 6.21 -6.03 17.52
C VAL A 54 6.45 -6.27 16.03
N ILE A 55 5.46 -6.03 15.19
CA ILE A 55 5.59 -6.14 13.72
C ILE A 55 6.67 -5.18 13.21
N VAL A 56 6.61 -3.90 13.61
CA VAL A 56 7.58 -2.88 13.18
C VAL A 56 9.00 -3.27 13.61
N VAL A 57 9.18 -3.71 14.86
CA VAL A 57 10.49 -4.15 15.37
C VAL A 57 11.00 -5.38 14.61
N ALA A 58 10.14 -6.36 14.31
CA ALA A 58 10.52 -7.53 13.53
C ALA A 58 10.99 -7.16 12.11
N TYR A 59 10.31 -6.21 11.46
CA TYR A 59 10.72 -5.72 10.14
C TYR A 59 12.02 -4.91 10.19
N ILE A 60 12.23 -4.09 11.22
CA ILE A 60 13.49 -3.35 11.43
C ILE A 60 14.64 -4.33 11.69
N ALA A 61 14.45 -5.32 12.56
CA ALA A 61 15.47 -6.33 12.86
C ALA A 61 15.83 -7.16 11.61
N GLY A 62 14.83 -7.60 10.84
CA GLY A 62 15.05 -8.31 9.58
C GLY A 62 15.77 -7.46 8.54
N GLN A 63 15.45 -6.16 8.44
CA GLN A 63 16.16 -5.23 7.57
C GLN A 63 17.61 -5.02 8.00
N ALA A 64 17.86 -4.84 9.30
CA ALA A 64 19.20 -4.67 9.84
C ALA A 64 20.08 -5.91 9.56
N ALA A 65 19.53 -7.11 9.76
CA ALA A 65 20.23 -8.35 9.44
C ALA A 65 20.57 -8.46 7.94
N ARG A 66 19.64 -8.09 7.05
CA ARG A 66 19.90 -8.02 5.61
C ARG A 66 21.02 -7.04 5.28
N THR A 67 21.00 -5.85 5.88
CA THR A 67 22.08 -4.87 5.70
C THR A 67 23.44 -5.40 6.15
N VAL A 68 23.51 -6.17 7.24
CA VAL A 68 24.76 -6.81 7.69
C VAL A 68 25.24 -7.83 6.67
N VAL A 69 24.33 -8.65 6.11
CA VAL A 69 24.66 -9.61 5.04
C VAL A 69 25.23 -8.88 3.81
N ASP A 70 24.63 -7.78 3.38
CA ASP A 70 25.08 -7.01 2.21
C ASP A 70 26.44 -6.31 2.46
N TRP A 71 26.67 -5.87 3.70
CA TRP A 71 27.91 -5.20 4.10
C TRP A 71 29.10 -6.16 4.27
N TRP A 72 28.85 -7.38 4.75
CA TRP A 72 29.89 -8.33 5.15
C TRP A 72 30.91 -8.66 4.04
N PRO A 73 30.54 -8.92 2.77
CA PRO A 73 31.50 -9.14 1.70
C PRO A 73 32.48 -7.98 1.52
N GLY A 74 32.00 -6.73 1.68
CA GLY A 74 32.84 -5.54 1.61
C GLY A 74 33.85 -5.45 2.76
N HIS A 75 33.48 -5.92 3.95
CA HIS A 75 34.38 -6.04 5.10
C HIS A 75 35.40 -7.16 4.89
N TRP A 76 34.93 -8.35 4.50
CA TRP A 76 35.77 -9.51 4.22
C TRP A 76 36.86 -9.19 3.18
N ALA A 77 36.50 -8.53 2.08
CA ALA A 77 37.45 -8.15 1.03
C ALA A 77 38.55 -7.17 1.48
N ARG A 78 38.32 -6.37 2.53
CA ARG A 78 39.31 -5.41 3.07
C ARG A 78 40.32 -6.06 3.99
N ASN A 79 39.86 -7.03 4.76
CA ASN A 79 40.64 -7.70 5.79
C ASN A 79 41.42 -8.90 5.25
N MET A 80 41.25 -9.24 3.97
CA MET A 80 42.01 -10.28 3.29
C MET A 80 43.47 -9.84 3.07
N PRO A 81 44.48 -10.59 3.56
CA PRO A 81 45.87 -10.20 3.39
C PRO A 81 46.28 -10.29 1.91
N ARG A 82 46.86 -9.20 1.37
CA ARG A 82 47.13 -9.06 -0.07
C ARG A 82 48.42 -9.72 -0.56
N ARG A 83 49.29 -10.22 0.34
CA ARG A 83 50.57 -10.86 0.00
C ARG A 83 50.91 -11.96 1.01
N GLY A 84 51.06 -13.20 0.50
CA GLY A 84 51.72 -14.33 1.19
C GLY A 84 50.88 -15.08 2.24
N VAL A 85 49.77 -15.72 1.83
CA VAL A 85 48.83 -16.35 2.79
C VAL A 85 48.69 -17.84 2.53
N ASP A 86 48.86 -18.63 3.60
CA ASP A 86 48.30 -19.98 3.75
C ASP A 86 46.82 -19.98 3.34
N PRO A 87 46.42 -20.66 2.25
CA PRO A 87 45.07 -20.56 1.65
C PRO A 87 43.89 -20.88 2.59
N THR A 88 44.15 -21.54 3.71
CA THR A 88 43.14 -22.27 4.49
C THR A 88 42.58 -21.48 5.68
N TYR A 89 43.34 -20.56 6.29
CA TYR A 89 42.98 -20.00 7.60
C TYR A 89 42.14 -18.70 7.54
N SER A 90 42.34 -17.86 6.51
CA SER A 90 41.63 -16.57 6.40
C SER A 90 40.31 -16.66 5.62
N ASN A 91 40.07 -17.71 4.82
CA ASN A 91 38.87 -17.82 3.99
C ASN A 91 37.72 -18.55 4.69
N THR A 92 38.03 -19.55 5.52
CA THR A 92 37.03 -20.42 6.15
C THR A 92 36.28 -19.72 7.28
N THR A 93 36.98 -19.02 8.18
CA THR A 93 36.34 -18.30 9.31
C THR A 93 35.41 -17.18 8.86
N PHE A 94 35.83 -16.33 7.92
CA PHE A 94 34.98 -15.26 7.37
C PHE A 94 33.78 -15.82 6.58
N GLY A 95 33.97 -16.94 5.87
CA GLY A 95 32.90 -17.68 5.21
C GLY A 95 31.89 -18.27 6.21
N MET A 96 32.34 -18.83 7.33
CA MET A 96 31.45 -19.35 8.39
C MET A 96 30.62 -18.24 9.04
N TRP A 97 31.21 -17.07 9.32
CA TRP A 97 30.45 -15.91 9.80
C TRP A 97 29.41 -15.44 8.78
N TYR A 98 29.76 -15.42 7.49
CA TYR A 98 28.82 -15.07 6.42
C TYR A 98 27.64 -16.04 6.36
N LEU A 99 27.90 -17.35 6.45
CA LEU A 99 26.85 -18.37 6.54
C LEU A 99 25.98 -18.18 7.79
N GLY A 100 26.59 -17.81 8.93
CA GLY A 100 25.86 -17.46 10.15
C GLY A 100 24.93 -16.25 9.98
N PHE A 101 25.39 -15.18 9.33
CA PHE A 101 24.54 -14.02 9.01
C PHE A 101 23.43 -14.35 8.02
N LEU A 102 23.71 -15.18 7.02
CA LEU A 102 22.69 -15.66 6.08
C LEU A 102 21.62 -16.50 6.79
N ALA A 103 22.02 -17.41 7.68
CA ALA A 103 21.10 -18.22 8.47
C ALA A 103 20.24 -17.33 9.38
N LEU A 104 20.86 -16.39 10.11
CA LEU A 104 20.14 -15.44 10.96
C LEU A 104 19.17 -14.57 10.16
N CYS A 105 19.60 -14.02 9.02
CA CYS A 105 18.76 -13.24 8.13
C CYS A 105 17.57 -14.05 7.61
N SER A 106 17.78 -15.33 7.28
CA SER A 106 16.72 -16.24 6.84
C SER A 106 15.69 -16.50 7.94
N VAL A 107 16.17 -16.79 9.17
CA VAL A 107 15.30 -17.00 10.34
C VAL A 107 14.49 -15.73 10.65
N LEU A 108 15.12 -14.55 10.67
CA LEU A 108 14.42 -13.28 10.92
C LEU A 108 13.45 -12.93 9.79
N SER A 109 13.80 -13.22 8.54
CA SER A 109 12.94 -13.00 7.38
C SER A 109 11.69 -13.88 7.42
N PHE A 110 11.85 -15.13 7.84
CA PHE A 110 10.74 -16.06 8.04
C PHE A 110 9.91 -15.66 9.26
N GLY A 111 10.56 -15.33 10.38
CA GLY A 111 9.91 -14.89 11.61
C GLY A 111 9.00 -13.68 11.42
N ARG A 112 9.50 -12.61 10.78
CA ARG A 112 8.66 -11.43 10.50
C ARG A 112 7.48 -11.73 9.57
N ALA A 113 7.65 -12.65 8.61
CA ALA A 113 6.58 -13.06 7.69
C ALA A 113 5.50 -13.85 8.44
N LEU A 114 5.89 -14.75 9.35
CA LEU A 114 4.95 -15.45 10.21
C LEU A 114 4.21 -14.48 11.14
N THR A 115 4.92 -13.55 11.79
CA THR A 115 4.30 -12.60 12.72
C THR A 115 3.19 -11.77 12.07
N ILE A 116 3.41 -11.26 10.85
CA ILE A 116 2.38 -10.48 10.14
C ILE A 116 1.21 -11.35 9.69
N ILE A 117 1.47 -12.53 9.10
CA ILE A 117 0.41 -13.44 8.64
C ILE A 117 -0.44 -13.90 9.81
N GLU A 118 0.19 -14.33 10.91
CA GLU A 118 -0.52 -14.77 12.11
C GLU A 118 -1.37 -13.65 12.72
N SER A 119 -0.85 -12.42 12.78
CA SER A 119 -1.59 -11.27 13.29
C SER A 119 -2.83 -10.97 12.45
N CYS A 120 -2.69 -11.01 11.11
CA CYS A 120 -3.79 -10.78 10.18
C CYS A 120 -4.84 -11.90 10.24
N VAL A 121 -4.41 -13.18 10.27
CA VAL A 121 -5.32 -14.33 10.35
C VAL A 121 -6.12 -14.30 11.65
N ARG A 122 -5.46 -14.04 12.79
CA ARG A 122 -6.14 -13.92 14.09
C ARG A 122 -7.12 -12.75 14.12
N SER A 123 -6.72 -11.58 13.61
CA SER A 123 -7.59 -10.41 13.49
C SER A 123 -8.81 -10.73 12.63
N SER A 124 -8.61 -11.39 11.49
CA SER A 124 -9.69 -11.81 10.59
C SER A 124 -10.70 -12.74 11.27
N GLN A 125 -10.23 -13.81 11.91
CA GLN A 125 -11.08 -14.79 12.59
C GLN A 125 -11.92 -14.12 13.68
N ASN A 126 -11.29 -13.28 14.51
CA ASN A 126 -11.99 -12.60 15.60
C ASN A 126 -12.98 -11.55 15.08
N MET A 127 -12.63 -10.82 14.02
CA MET A 127 -13.55 -9.89 13.36
C MET A 127 -14.75 -10.60 12.74
N HIS A 128 -14.53 -11.74 12.07
CA HIS A 128 -15.60 -12.57 11.54
C HIS A 128 -16.53 -13.06 12.66
N ASP A 129 -15.97 -13.61 13.74
CA ASP A 129 -16.74 -14.17 14.84
C ASP A 129 -17.55 -13.10 15.59
N GLU A 130 -16.96 -11.93 15.80
CA GLU A 130 -17.64 -10.81 16.43
C GLU A 130 -18.72 -10.23 15.50
N LEU A 131 -18.46 -10.11 14.19
CA LEU A 131 -19.46 -9.70 13.21
C LEU A 131 -20.64 -10.68 13.20
N PHE A 132 -20.35 -11.98 13.12
CA PHE A 132 -21.35 -13.04 13.13
C PHE A 132 -22.20 -13.02 14.40
N ARG A 133 -21.56 -12.92 15.57
CA ARG A 133 -22.23 -12.83 16.86
C ARG A 133 -23.13 -11.59 16.95
N ARG A 134 -22.68 -10.43 16.45
CA ARG A 134 -23.48 -9.20 16.46
C ARG A 134 -24.69 -9.27 15.54
N VAL A 135 -24.53 -9.87 14.36
CA VAL A 135 -25.64 -10.07 13.43
C VAL A 135 -26.69 -11.00 14.02
N LEU A 136 -26.30 -12.11 14.66
CA LEU A 136 -27.24 -13.01 15.33
C LEU A 136 -28.00 -12.38 16.50
N LYS A 137 -27.37 -11.41 17.20
CA LYS A 137 -27.99 -10.68 18.32
C LYS A 137 -28.81 -9.47 17.87
N ALA A 138 -28.78 -9.11 16.59
CA ALA A 138 -29.45 -7.90 16.11
C ALA A 138 -30.98 -8.09 16.11
N PRO A 139 -31.75 -7.07 16.54
CA PRO A 139 -33.21 -7.13 16.52
C PRO A 139 -33.77 -7.22 15.09
N VAL A 140 -34.71 -8.14 14.87
CA VAL A 140 -35.37 -8.37 13.56
C VAL A 140 -35.97 -7.09 13.00
N THR A 141 -36.77 -6.39 13.81
CA THR A 141 -37.55 -5.22 13.39
C THR A 141 -36.74 -3.96 13.11
N GLN A 142 -35.53 -3.85 13.68
CA GLN A 142 -34.72 -2.63 13.57
C GLN A 142 -33.50 -2.80 12.67
N TYR A 143 -32.98 -4.02 12.54
CA TYR A 143 -31.82 -4.31 11.69
C TYR A 143 -32.18 -5.07 10.42
N PHE A 144 -32.90 -6.19 10.53
CA PHE A 144 -33.18 -7.07 9.39
C PHE A 144 -34.29 -6.53 8.46
N ASP A 145 -35.29 -5.81 9.00
CA ASP A 145 -36.34 -5.18 8.19
C ASP A 145 -35.85 -3.92 7.46
N VAL A 146 -34.76 -3.31 7.93
CA VAL A 146 -34.21 -2.02 7.46
C VAL A 146 -32.98 -2.21 6.56
N THR A 147 -32.23 -3.29 6.76
CA THR A 147 -30.96 -3.57 6.06
C THR A 147 -31.17 -4.59 4.96
N PRO A 148 -30.84 -4.29 3.69
CA PRO A 148 -30.97 -5.25 2.61
C PRO A 148 -30.12 -6.50 2.86
N MET A 149 -30.70 -7.69 2.65
CA MET A 149 -29.97 -8.96 2.80
C MET A 149 -28.69 -9.04 1.95
N GLY A 150 -28.70 -8.42 0.77
CA GLY A 150 -27.51 -8.33 -0.10
C GLY A 150 -26.35 -7.56 0.53
N GLN A 151 -26.62 -6.56 1.39
CA GLN A 151 -25.57 -5.81 2.09
C GLN A 151 -24.92 -6.66 3.18
N ILE A 152 -25.71 -7.43 3.92
CA ILE A 152 -25.20 -8.38 4.92
C ILE A 152 -24.34 -9.43 4.21
N LEU A 153 -24.83 -9.98 3.09
CA LEU A 153 -24.08 -10.96 2.30
C LEU A 153 -22.78 -10.39 1.73
N ASN A 154 -22.77 -9.14 1.25
CA ASN A 154 -21.57 -8.51 0.72
C ASN A 154 -20.49 -8.31 1.81
N ARG A 155 -20.90 -8.03 3.05
CA ARG A 155 -19.97 -7.93 4.19
C ARG A 155 -19.33 -9.27 4.53
N PHE A 156 -20.11 -10.35 4.57
CA PHE A 156 -19.59 -11.70 4.85
C PHE A 156 -18.83 -12.34 3.68
N SER A 157 -19.05 -11.86 2.45
CA SER A 157 -18.32 -12.36 1.27
C SER A 157 -17.19 -11.40 0.91
N ASN A 158 -17.48 -10.39 0.09
CA ASN A 158 -16.46 -9.55 -0.51
C ASN A 158 -15.63 -8.77 0.52
N ASP A 159 -16.24 -8.19 1.56
CA ASP A 159 -15.46 -7.37 2.51
C ASP A 159 -14.52 -8.21 3.39
N LEU A 160 -14.97 -9.39 3.83
CA LEU A 160 -14.10 -10.36 4.53
C LEU A 160 -13.03 -10.93 3.61
N ASP A 161 -13.35 -11.29 2.36
CA ASP A 161 -12.36 -11.77 1.39
C ASP A 161 -11.24 -10.75 1.15
N GLN A 162 -11.59 -9.46 1.02
CA GLN A 162 -10.61 -8.39 0.90
C GLN A 162 -9.73 -8.26 2.16
N MET A 163 -10.31 -8.46 3.34
CA MET A 163 -9.58 -8.44 4.60
C MET A 163 -8.65 -9.64 4.77
N ASP A 164 -9.03 -10.80 4.24
CA ASP A 164 -8.32 -12.07 4.43
C ASP A 164 -7.21 -12.28 3.40
N THR A 165 -7.42 -11.80 2.18
CA THR A 165 -6.48 -12.03 1.06
C THR A 165 -5.69 -10.78 0.72
N MET A 166 -6.35 -9.64 0.53
CA MET A 166 -5.73 -8.44 -0.02
C MET A 166 -4.95 -7.67 1.05
N LEU A 167 -5.53 -7.46 2.25
CA LEU A 167 -4.84 -6.70 3.30
C LEU A 167 -3.50 -7.32 3.75
N PRO A 168 -3.37 -8.63 3.99
CA PRO A 168 -2.10 -9.21 4.40
C PRO A 168 -1.01 -9.02 3.34
N GLN A 169 -1.37 -9.21 2.06
CA GLN A 169 -0.46 -9.01 0.93
C GLN A 169 0.01 -7.55 0.86
N GLU A 170 -0.91 -6.59 0.95
CA GLU A 170 -0.59 -5.16 0.89
C GLU A 170 0.22 -4.71 2.12
N TYR A 171 -0.10 -5.20 3.32
CA TYR A 171 0.70 -4.92 4.52
C TYR A 171 2.12 -5.44 4.41
N GLN A 172 2.29 -6.67 3.93
CA GLN A 172 3.61 -7.27 3.75
C GLN A 172 4.45 -6.46 2.75
N LEU A 173 3.86 -6.08 1.61
CA LEU A 173 4.51 -5.28 0.59
C LEU A 173 4.87 -3.88 1.11
N LEU A 174 3.94 -3.22 1.79
CA LEU A 174 4.14 -1.90 2.38
C LEU A 174 5.29 -1.93 3.40
N LEU A 175 5.22 -2.83 4.38
CA LEU A 175 6.23 -2.93 5.44
C LEU A 175 7.60 -3.28 4.86
N GLN A 176 7.67 -4.16 3.85
CA GLN A 176 8.91 -4.49 3.16
C GLN A 176 9.51 -3.29 2.41
N ASN A 177 8.69 -2.54 1.68
CA ASN A 177 9.17 -1.37 0.93
C ASN A 177 9.61 -0.24 1.86
N VAL A 178 8.83 0.00 2.91
CA VAL A 178 9.15 0.99 3.96
C VAL A 178 10.44 0.61 4.66
N SER A 179 10.58 -0.65 5.12
CA SER A 179 11.80 -1.10 5.80
C SER A 179 13.02 -0.99 4.88
N LEU A 180 12.90 -1.36 3.61
CA LEU A 180 13.98 -1.28 2.63
C LEU A 180 14.41 0.17 2.38
N ALA A 181 13.45 1.08 2.17
CA ALA A 181 13.71 2.49 1.95
C ALA A 181 14.39 3.14 3.17
N PHE A 182 13.86 2.93 4.38
CA PHE A 182 14.48 3.44 5.60
C PHE A 182 15.85 2.83 5.85
N GLY A 183 16.03 1.52 5.62
CA GLY A 183 17.31 0.85 5.75
C GLY A 183 18.37 1.44 4.82
N ALA A 184 18.05 1.62 3.54
CA ALA A 184 18.97 2.21 2.56
C ALA A 184 19.35 3.66 2.93
N LEU A 185 18.36 4.50 3.29
CA LEU A 185 18.60 5.88 3.69
C LEU A 185 19.43 5.97 4.98
N ALA A 186 19.16 5.11 5.97
CA ALA A 186 19.91 5.08 7.22
C ALA A 186 21.38 4.71 7.00
N VAL A 187 21.66 3.69 6.18
CA VAL A 187 23.04 3.28 5.86
C VAL A 187 23.81 4.41 5.18
N LEU A 188 23.19 5.09 4.22
CA LEU A 188 23.82 6.21 3.50
C LEU A 188 24.04 7.43 4.40
N ALA A 189 23.08 7.72 5.29
CA ALA A 189 23.20 8.81 6.27
C ALA A 189 24.31 8.54 7.30
N LEU A 190 24.45 7.29 7.78
CA LEU A 190 25.53 6.89 8.69
C LEU A 190 26.92 6.98 8.05
N ALA A 191 27.00 6.87 6.73
CA ALA A 191 28.27 6.91 6.03
C ALA A 191 28.81 8.34 5.86
N SER A 192 27.96 9.37 5.78
CA SER A 192 28.39 10.77 5.80
C SER A 192 27.28 11.73 6.22
N TYR A 193 27.59 12.61 7.17
CA TYR A 193 26.70 13.71 7.59
C TYR A 193 26.32 14.63 6.42
N TRP A 194 27.23 14.90 5.49
CA TRP A 194 26.95 15.75 4.32
C TRP A 194 25.92 15.12 3.38
N ILE A 195 25.90 13.80 3.24
CA ILE A 195 24.89 13.09 2.45
C ILE A 195 23.52 13.22 3.14
N ALA A 196 23.46 13.07 4.46
CA ALA A 196 22.22 13.23 5.22
C ALA A 196 21.59 14.64 5.01
N LEU A 197 22.42 15.69 4.94
CA LEU A 197 21.94 17.05 4.68
C LEU A 197 21.24 17.18 3.31
N THR A 198 21.72 16.47 2.28
CA THR A 198 21.12 16.50 0.94
C THR A 198 19.73 15.87 0.88
N TYR A 199 19.36 15.04 1.86
CA TYR A 199 18.02 14.45 1.93
C TYR A 199 16.93 15.43 2.32
N ILE A 200 17.25 16.50 3.04
CA ILE A 200 16.25 17.48 3.48
C ILE A 200 15.48 18.10 2.29
N PRO A 201 16.15 18.70 1.28
CA PRO A 201 15.43 19.27 0.13
C PRO A 201 14.73 18.21 -0.73
N ILE A 202 15.33 17.02 -0.85
CA ILE A 202 14.76 15.90 -1.62
C ILE A 202 13.49 15.39 -0.95
N PHE A 203 13.49 15.24 0.36
CA PHE A 203 12.32 14.84 1.15
C PHE A 203 11.21 15.89 1.09
N ALA A 204 11.56 17.19 1.13
CA ALA A 204 10.59 18.25 0.92
C ALA A 204 9.91 18.16 -0.48
N MET A 205 10.70 17.91 -1.53
CA MET A 205 10.17 17.70 -2.88
C MET A 205 9.30 16.44 -2.97
N PHE A 206 9.71 15.35 -2.32
CA PHE A 206 8.90 14.13 -2.21
C PHE A 206 7.54 14.41 -1.55
N LEU A 207 7.50 15.14 -0.44
CA LEU A 207 6.25 15.50 0.23
C LEU A 207 5.36 16.37 -0.67
N PHE A 208 5.93 17.34 -1.37
CA PHE A 208 5.19 18.21 -2.28
C PHE A 208 4.55 17.41 -3.43
N ILE A 209 5.34 16.58 -4.12
CA ILE A 209 4.86 15.72 -5.21
C ILE A 209 3.80 14.74 -4.70
N GLY A 210 4.03 14.11 -3.55
CA GLY A 210 3.11 13.16 -2.95
C GLY A 210 1.77 13.79 -2.57
N GLN A 211 1.77 15.01 -1.99
CA GLN A 211 0.55 15.74 -1.67
C GLN A 211 -0.22 16.14 -2.92
N TYR A 212 0.48 16.62 -3.96
CA TYR A 212 -0.13 16.99 -5.23
C TYR A 212 -0.78 15.76 -5.90
N PHE A 213 -0.03 14.67 -6.02
CA PHE A 213 -0.55 13.42 -6.59
C PHE A 213 -1.75 12.91 -5.81
N LYS A 214 -1.68 12.84 -4.48
CA LYS A 214 -2.76 12.29 -3.65
C LYS A 214 -4.07 13.02 -3.83
N LYS A 215 -4.05 14.36 -3.93
CA LYS A 215 -5.27 15.15 -4.19
C LYS A 215 -5.86 14.82 -5.56
N THR A 216 -5.02 14.82 -6.59
CA THR A 216 -5.45 14.59 -7.97
C THR A 216 -5.90 13.15 -8.22
N SER A 217 -5.14 12.15 -7.77
CA SER A 217 -5.45 10.73 -8.00
C SER A 217 -6.71 10.29 -7.27
N SER A 218 -6.98 10.85 -6.09
CA SER A 218 -8.23 10.58 -5.35
C SER A 218 -9.47 11.03 -6.15
N GLU A 219 -9.43 12.22 -6.75
CA GLU A 219 -10.54 12.73 -7.57
C GLU A 219 -10.67 11.97 -8.89
N ILE A 220 -9.56 11.66 -9.56
CA ILE A 220 -9.59 10.83 -10.79
C ILE A 220 -10.18 9.44 -10.48
N LYS A 221 -9.76 8.81 -9.38
CA LYS A 221 -10.29 7.50 -8.96
C LYS A 221 -11.78 7.57 -8.63
N ARG A 222 -12.24 8.68 -8.05
CA ARG A 222 -13.67 8.94 -7.82
C ARG A 222 -14.44 9.04 -9.14
N LEU A 223 -13.92 9.80 -10.11
CA LEU A 223 -14.53 9.96 -11.43
C LEU A 223 -14.59 8.61 -12.17
N GLU A 224 -13.52 7.82 -12.15
CA GLU A 224 -13.50 6.46 -12.72
C GLU A 224 -14.58 5.57 -12.09
N GLY A 225 -14.74 5.63 -10.76
CA GLY A 225 -15.81 4.90 -10.09
C GLY A 225 -17.23 5.34 -10.52
N VAL A 226 -17.43 6.64 -10.80
CA VAL A 226 -18.71 7.17 -11.30
C VAL A 226 -18.97 6.72 -12.75
N THR A 227 -17.96 6.79 -13.63
CA THR A 227 -18.11 6.39 -15.04
C THR A 227 -18.27 4.89 -15.23
N ARG A 228 -17.82 4.09 -14.27
CA ARG A 228 -17.94 2.62 -14.31
C ARG A 228 -19.38 2.13 -14.09
N THR A 229 -20.17 2.87 -13.30
CA THR A 229 -21.53 2.43 -12.91
C THR A 229 -22.50 2.34 -14.11
N PRO A 230 -22.56 3.33 -15.03
CA PRO A 230 -23.40 3.24 -16.23
C PRO A 230 -23.09 2.03 -17.13
N VAL A 231 -21.84 1.56 -17.18
CA VAL A 231 -21.46 0.37 -17.98
C VAL A 231 -22.24 -0.85 -17.50
N TYR A 232 -22.26 -1.09 -16.19
CA TYR A 232 -22.98 -2.23 -15.60
C TYR A 232 -24.50 -2.09 -15.72
N ASN A 233 -25.02 -0.87 -15.50
CA ASN A 233 -26.46 -0.62 -15.62
C ASN A 233 -26.95 -0.86 -17.05
N LEU A 234 -26.25 -0.34 -18.06
CA LEU A 234 -26.61 -0.55 -19.46
C LEU A 234 -26.54 -2.02 -19.86
N PHE A 235 -25.56 -2.76 -19.35
CA PHE A 235 -25.47 -4.20 -19.56
C PHE A 235 -26.66 -4.96 -18.96
N SER A 236 -27.04 -4.64 -17.72
CA SER A 236 -28.21 -5.22 -17.06
C SER A 236 -29.51 -4.88 -17.78
N GLU A 237 -29.69 -3.62 -18.20
CA GLU A 237 -30.87 -3.17 -18.95
C GLU A 237 -30.98 -3.86 -20.31
N THR A 238 -29.85 -4.03 -21.01
CA THR A 238 -29.80 -4.75 -22.29
C THR A 238 -30.18 -6.22 -22.12
N LEU A 239 -29.74 -6.88 -21.04
CA LEU A 239 -30.09 -8.28 -20.76
C LEU A 239 -31.58 -8.44 -20.46
N SER A 240 -32.13 -7.59 -19.59
CA SER A 240 -33.55 -7.62 -19.23
C SER A 240 -34.46 -7.22 -20.41
N GLY A 241 -34.03 -6.27 -21.24
CA GLY A 241 -34.79 -5.73 -22.37
C GLY A 241 -34.49 -6.37 -23.73
N LEU A 242 -33.73 -7.46 -23.78
CA LEU A 242 -33.17 -8.00 -25.03
C LEU A 242 -34.24 -8.32 -26.09
N ALA A 243 -35.36 -8.90 -25.68
CA ALA A 243 -36.47 -9.23 -26.57
C ALA A 243 -37.09 -7.96 -27.18
N THR A 244 -37.29 -6.91 -26.38
CA THR A 244 -37.82 -5.61 -26.81
C THR A 244 -36.88 -4.92 -27.78
N ILE A 245 -35.57 -4.88 -27.47
CA ILE A 245 -34.55 -4.27 -28.34
C ILE A 245 -34.53 -4.95 -29.72
N ARG A 246 -34.66 -6.28 -29.76
CA ARG A 246 -34.74 -7.05 -31.01
C ARG A 246 -36.05 -6.81 -31.76
N ALA A 247 -37.18 -6.78 -31.06
CA ALA A 247 -38.50 -6.56 -31.65
C ALA A 247 -38.62 -5.18 -32.33
N PHE A 248 -38.01 -4.15 -31.74
CA PHE A 248 -37.97 -2.79 -32.29
C PHE A 248 -36.74 -2.52 -33.17
N CYS A 249 -35.92 -3.53 -33.49
CA CYS A 249 -34.71 -3.41 -34.31
C CYS A 249 -33.72 -2.31 -33.86
N MET A 250 -33.62 -2.03 -32.55
CA MET A 250 -32.77 -0.94 -32.01
C MET A 250 -31.34 -1.37 -31.64
N ARG A 251 -30.89 -2.53 -32.13
CA ARG A 251 -29.58 -3.10 -31.77
C ARG A 251 -28.42 -2.11 -31.98
N ASP A 252 -28.37 -1.45 -33.13
CA ASP A 252 -27.24 -0.59 -33.48
C ASP A 252 -27.21 0.69 -32.62
N ASN A 253 -28.38 1.21 -32.21
CA ASN A 253 -28.47 2.30 -31.23
C ASN A 253 -27.91 1.89 -29.86
N PHE A 254 -28.24 0.68 -29.39
CA PHE A 254 -27.72 0.16 -28.13
C PHE A 254 -26.21 -0.14 -28.19
N ILE A 255 -25.70 -0.59 -29.34
CA ILE A 255 -24.24 -0.77 -29.56
C ILE A 255 -23.52 0.57 -29.48
N GLU A 256 -24.05 1.61 -30.13
CA GLU A 256 -23.46 2.95 -30.10
C GLU A 256 -23.51 3.55 -28.68
N LEU A 257 -24.62 3.37 -27.97
CA LEU A 257 -24.74 3.77 -26.56
C LEU A 257 -23.71 3.04 -25.68
N ASN A 258 -23.53 1.73 -25.90
CA ASN A 258 -22.53 0.94 -25.20
C ASN A 258 -21.11 1.46 -25.45
N ARG A 259 -20.75 1.73 -26.71
CA ARG A 259 -19.45 2.32 -27.06
C ARG A 259 -19.20 3.62 -26.31
N ARG A 260 -20.14 4.57 -26.32
CA ARG A 260 -19.99 5.85 -25.62
C ARG A 260 -19.76 5.70 -24.12
N VAL A 261 -20.50 4.80 -23.49
CA VAL A 261 -20.39 4.56 -22.04
C VAL A 261 -19.07 3.85 -21.70
N VAL A 262 -18.65 2.88 -22.50
CA VAL A 262 -17.37 2.19 -22.35
C VAL A 262 -16.19 3.13 -22.62
N ASP A 263 -16.26 3.99 -23.63
CA ASP A 263 -15.22 4.96 -23.98
C ASP A 263 -15.04 5.99 -22.86
N ALA A 264 -16.14 6.51 -22.31
CA ALA A 264 -16.09 7.43 -21.18
C ALA A 264 -15.39 6.81 -19.96
N ASN A 265 -15.72 5.55 -19.65
CA ASN A 265 -15.06 4.82 -18.56
C ASN A 265 -13.58 4.52 -18.87
N SER A 266 -13.29 4.08 -20.09
CA SER A 266 -11.93 3.73 -20.52
C SER A 266 -11.00 4.94 -20.51
N ASN A 267 -11.49 6.11 -20.94
CA ASN A 267 -10.75 7.36 -20.86
C ASN A 267 -10.37 7.72 -19.41
N MET A 268 -11.31 7.56 -18.49
CA MET A 268 -11.07 7.89 -17.08
C MET A 268 -10.15 6.87 -16.38
N TYR A 269 -10.30 5.59 -16.72
CA TYR A 269 -9.37 4.54 -16.32
C TYR A 269 -7.95 4.77 -16.85
N PHE A 270 -7.81 5.13 -18.12
CA PHE A 270 -6.52 5.47 -18.72
C PHE A 270 -5.89 6.69 -18.05
N THR A 271 -6.68 7.72 -17.76
CA THR A 271 -6.21 8.93 -17.04
C THR A 271 -5.69 8.59 -15.65
N TYR A 272 -6.36 7.68 -14.92
CA TYR A 272 -5.88 7.19 -13.62
C TYR A 272 -4.53 6.46 -13.74
N TRP A 273 -4.38 5.61 -14.75
CA TRP A 273 -3.13 4.92 -15.04
C TRP A 273 -2.00 5.89 -15.43
N ALA A 274 -2.28 6.86 -16.28
CA ALA A 274 -1.34 7.89 -16.70
C ALA A 274 -0.87 8.75 -15.50
N ALA A 275 -1.78 9.12 -14.60
CA ALA A 275 -1.44 9.82 -13.37
C ALA A 275 -0.49 8.98 -12.49
N SER A 276 -0.75 7.67 -12.37
CA SER A 276 0.10 6.75 -11.60
C SER A 276 1.51 6.64 -12.21
N ARG A 277 1.61 6.59 -13.55
CA ARG A 277 2.90 6.63 -14.27
C ARG A 277 3.63 7.95 -14.09
N TRP A 278 2.92 9.08 -14.13
CA TRP A 278 3.50 10.39 -13.87
C TRP A 278 4.18 10.46 -12.49
N LEU A 279 3.53 9.92 -11.44
CA LEU A 279 4.14 9.86 -10.11
C LEU A 279 5.38 8.97 -10.12
N ALA A 280 5.28 7.76 -10.69
CA ALA A 280 6.40 6.83 -10.76
C ALA A 280 7.63 7.48 -11.41
N THR A 281 7.47 8.11 -12.58
CA THR A 281 8.58 8.81 -13.26
C THR A 281 9.17 9.94 -12.40
N ARG A 282 8.36 10.67 -11.63
CA ARG A 282 8.88 11.73 -10.74
C ARG A 282 9.63 11.18 -9.53
N LEU A 283 9.19 10.05 -8.97
CA LEU A 283 9.89 9.35 -7.90
C LEU A 283 11.20 8.70 -8.39
N ASP A 284 11.22 8.21 -9.63
CA ASP A 284 12.44 7.69 -10.26
C ASP A 284 13.46 8.82 -10.51
N LEU A 285 13.02 9.97 -11.02
CA LEU A 285 13.89 11.16 -11.17
C LEU A 285 14.48 11.62 -9.84
N LEU A 286 13.68 11.56 -8.77
CA LEU A 286 14.15 11.82 -7.41
C LEU A 286 15.24 10.85 -6.97
N SER A 287 15.07 9.57 -7.27
CA SER A 287 16.04 8.52 -6.98
C SER A 287 17.33 8.71 -7.77
N VAL A 288 17.24 9.04 -9.06
CA VAL A 288 18.39 9.38 -9.91
C VAL A 288 19.14 10.60 -9.37
N LEU A 289 18.43 11.63 -8.91
CA LEU A 289 19.04 12.81 -8.31
C LEU A 289 19.82 12.45 -7.02
N ILE A 290 19.25 11.60 -6.16
CA ILE A 290 19.95 11.10 -4.95
C ILE A 290 21.25 10.38 -5.37
N ILE A 291 21.16 9.43 -6.30
CA ILE A 291 22.31 8.64 -6.76
C ILE A 291 23.38 9.56 -7.36
N PHE A 292 22.97 10.55 -8.17
CA PHE A 292 23.88 11.52 -8.77
C PHE A 292 24.63 12.33 -7.71
N VAL A 293 23.92 12.90 -6.73
CA VAL A 293 24.52 13.69 -5.64
C VAL A 293 25.45 12.84 -4.78
N VAL A 294 25.02 11.64 -4.39
CA VAL A 294 25.84 10.71 -3.60
C VAL A 294 27.10 10.30 -4.36
N THR A 295 26.98 9.99 -5.65
CA THR A 295 28.12 9.60 -6.50
C THR A 295 29.10 10.76 -6.70
N LEU A 296 28.60 11.97 -6.95
CA LEU A 296 29.44 13.16 -7.11
C LEU A 296 30.17 13.50 -5.81
N TYR A 297 29.48 13.46 -4.66
CA TYR A 297 30.11 13.62 -3.35
C TYR A 297 31.20 12.58 -3.11
N LEU A 298 30.93 11.34 -3.50
CA LEU A 298 31.87 10.23 -3.39
C LEU A 298 33.13 10.43 -4.22
N VAL A 299 32.98 10.84 -5.47
CA VAL A 299 34.10 11.13 -6.37
C VAL A 299 34.91 12.33 -5.86
N ALA A 300 34.25 13.40 -5.41
CA ALA A 300 34.91 14.58 -4.86
C ALA A 300 35.69 14.30 -3.57
N THR A 301 35.26 13.29 -2.80
CA THR A 301 35.88 12.91 -1.53
C THR A 301 36.87 11.75 -1.65
N VAL A 302 37.20 11.31 -2.88
CA VAL A 302 38.26 10.33 -3.14
C VAL A 302 39.60 10.91 -2.65
N GLY A 303 39.93 10.61 -1.39
CA GLY A 303 41.15 11.07 -0.74
C GLY A 303 40.99 11.40 0.74
N SER A 304 39.82 11.86 1.20
CA SER A 304 39.64 12.34 2.60
C SER A 304 38.55 11.64 3.41
N VAL A 305 37.51 11.04 2.80
CA VAL A 305 36.39 10.46 3.57
C VAL A 305 36.58 8.97 3.77
N GLY A 306 36.50 8.59 5.06
CA GLY A 306 36.81 7.28 5.60
C GLY A 306 36.18 6.12 4.84
N CYS A 307 37.06 5.18 4.48
CA CYS A 307 36.90 3.77 4.20
C CYS A 307 35.47 3.20 3.94
N PHE A 308 34.46 3.40 4.79
CA PHE A 308 33.13 2.77 4.72
C PHE A 308 32.43 2.89 3.34
N LEU A 309 32.39 4.08 2.76
CA LEU A 309 31.64 4.37 1.52
C LEU A 309 32.31 3.79 0.24
N ARG A 310 33.62 3.46 0.27
CA ARG A 310 34.36 2.83 -0.85
C ARG A 310 33.96 1.38 -1.15
N ALA A 311 33.39 0.62 -0.20
CA ALA A 311 32.98 -0.76 -0.46
C ALA A 311 31.64 -0.84 -1.20
N TYR A 312 30.71 0.05 -0.88
CA TYR A 312 29.36 0.03 -1.46
C TYR A 312 29.40 0.33 -2.97
N LEU A 313 30.29 1.25 -3.39
CA LEU A 313 30.45 1.59 -4.82
C LEU A 313 31.13 0.52 -5.66
N ARG A 314 32.10 -0.24 -5.14
CA ARG A 314 32.76 -1.30 -5.93
C ARG A 314 31.83 -2.47 -6.26
N LEU A 315 30.77 -2.67 -5.47
CA LEU A 315 29.74 -3.67 -5.72
C LEU A 315 28.68 -3.17 -6.71
N ALA A 316 28.34 -1.88 -6.69
CA ALA A 316 27.34 -1.29 -7.59
C ALA A 316 27.82 -1.06 -9.03
N THR A 317 29.14 -1.03 -9.29
CA THR A 317 29.70 -0.85 -10.64
C THR A 317 30.04 -2.16 -11.37
N VAL A 318 29.78 -3.33 -10.78
CA VAL A 318 30.07 -4.66 -11.38
C VAL A 318 28.79 -5.45 -11.68
N SER A 319 27.62 -4.85 -11.50
CA SER A 319 26.32 -5.35 -11.99
C SER A 319 25.76 -4.41 -13.05
#